data_AF-A0A433C7S7-F1
#
_entry.id   AF-A0A433C7S7-F1
#
_cell.length_a   1.000
_cell.length_b   1.000
_cell.length_c   1.000
_cell.angle_alpha   90.00
_cell.angle_beta   90.00
_cell.angle_gamma   90.00
#
_symmetry.space_group_name_H-M   'P 1'
#
loop_
_entity.id
_entity.type
_entity.pdbx_description
1 polymer ?
#
loop_
_entity_poly.entity_id
_entity_poly.type
_entity_poly.pdbx_seq_one_letter_code
_entity_poly.pdbx_strand_id
1 'polypeptide(L)'
;MSFSQHNPTPSDLDPDATAAAAKKHSHNLSPAELQKKQLERLLKRVDKPVIIPDAPKTKEIKAPKDIVRNVQGSSAGAGSGEFHVYRAHRRREYARLKMLDETAKKVLLYSAPIHDPQTEEQLEYDQKLEQMRAEDEARTAKKRAKRQKKKTKGLGTKKHKTSHGEEGEEPKDGNGEKREERHENDMSEDE
;
A
#
# COMPACT_ATOMS: atom_id res chain seq x y z
N MET A 1 61.15 -35.97 46.24
CA MET A 1 60.29 -35.69 47.40
C MET A 1 59.25 -34.65 46.96
N SER A 2 57.97 -35.00 47.12
CA SER A 2 56.75 -34.16 47.13
C SER A 2 56.58 -33.05 46.08
N PHE A 3 55.83 -33.34 45.01
CA PHE A 3 55.09 -32.34 44.25
C PHE A 3 53.86 -31.92 45.06
N SER A 4 53.83 -30.66 45.50
CA SER A 4 52.68 -30.04 46.18
C SER A 4 51.61 -29.66 45.16
N GLN A 5 50.46 -30.35 45.22
CA GLN A 5 49.26 -29.96 44.49
C GLN A 5 48.69 -28.68 45.10
N HIS A 6 48.70 -27.59 44.33
CA HIS A 6 47.95 -26.38 44.65
C HIS A 6 46.57 -26.49 44.00
N ASN A 7 45.52 -26.68 44.80
CA ASN A 7 44.14 -26.52 44.34
C ASN A 7 43.82 -25.01 44.31
N PRO A 8 43.33 -24.46 43.19
CA PRO A 8 42.95 -23.06 43.14
C PRO A 8 41.70 -22.80 44.00
N THR A 9 41.76 -21.71 44.77
CA THR A 9 40.69 -21.18 45.60
C THR A 9 39.58 -20.53 44.74
N PRO A 10 38.32 -20.46 45.21
CA PRO A 10 37.16 -20.02 44.40
C PRO A 10 37.09 -18.50 44.18
N SER A 11 38.23 -17.82 44.11
CA SER A 11 38.36 -16.39 43.81
C SER A 11 38.71 -16.10 42.35
N ASP A 12 39.06 -17.12 41.57
CA ASP A 12 39.39 -17.01 40.13
C ASP A 12 38.17 -17.28 39.24
N LEU A 13 37.00 -16.74 39.64
CA LEU A 13 35.84 -16.70 38.76
C LEU A 13 35.84 -15.34 38.05
N ASP A 14 36.31 -15.35 36.80
CA ASP A 14 36.18 -14.21 35.89
C ASP A 14 34.72 -13.68 35.92
N PRO A 15 34.48 -12.38 36.18
CA PRO A 15 33.13 -11.83 36.20
C PRO A 15 32.44 -11.93 34.82
N ASP A 16 33.23 -12.11 33.76
CA ASP A 16 32.77 -12.26 32.38
C ASP A 16 32.07 -13.60 32.08
N ALA A 17 32.29 -14.63 32.92
CA ALA A 17 31.62 -15.92 32.77
C ALA A 17 30.11 -15.85 33.09
N THR A 18 29.67 -14.83 33.83
CA THR A 18 28.26 -14.62 34.18
C THR A 18 27.47 -13.82 33.13
N ALA A 19 28.16 -13.18 32.17
CA ALA A 19 27.54 -12.46 31.06
C ALA A 19 27.17 -13.37 29.87
N ALA A 20 27.73 -14.58 29.83
CA ALA A 20 27.61 -15.52 28.71
C ALA A 20 26.51 -16.58 28.90
N ALA A 21 25.33 -16.22 29.41
CA ALA A 21 24.20 -17.15 29.41
C ALA A 21 22.81 -16.51 29.37
N ALA A 22 22.67 -15.28 28.86
CA ALA A 22 21.36 -14.85 28.38
C ALA A 22 21.09 -15.59 27.06
N LYS A 23 20.37 -16.72 27.11
CA LYS A 23 19.83 -17.41 25.92
C LYS A 23 18.93 -16.43 25.17
N LYS A 24 19.51 -15.64 24.28
CA LYS A 24 18.77 -14.74 23.38
C LYS A 24 17.79 -15.60 22.59
N HIS A 25 16.51 -15.27 22.68
CA HIS A 25 15.43 -16.04 22.09
C HIS A 25 15.69 -16.26 20.59
N SER A 26 16.20 -17.44 20.22
CA SER A 26 16.55 -17.79 18.83
C SER A 26 15.37 -17.78 17.85
N HIS A 27 14.18 -17.52 18.38
CA HIS A 27 12.90 -17.60 17.71
C HIS A 27 12.30 -16.23 17.37
N ASN A 28 12.79 -15.14 17.98
CA ASN A 28 12.29 -13.77 17.73
C ASN A 28 13.42 -12.89 17.21
N LEU A 29 14.01 -13.27 16.07
CA LEU A 29 15.04 -12.46 15.43
C LEU A 29 14.44 -11.19 14.84
N SER A 30 15.11 -10.07 15.09
CA SER A 30 14.81 -8.81 14.38
C SER A 30 15.03 -8.99 12.87
N PRO A 31 14.33 -8.24 11.99
CA PRO A 31 14.57 -8.28 10.55
C PRO A 31 16.06 -8.13 10.16
N ALA A 32 16.79 -7.26 10.88
CA ALA A 32 18.22 -7.07 10.69
C ALA A 32 19.05 -8.30 11.08
N GLU A 33 18.66 -9.01 12.14
CA GLU A 33 19.35 -10.22 12.59
C GLU A 33 19.10 -11.41 11.65
N LEU A 34 17.90 -11.51 11.05
CA LEU A 34 17.61 -12.47 9.99
C LEU A 34 18.49 -12.25 8.76
N GLN A 35 18.61 -11.00 8.32
CA GLN A 35 19.49 -10.62 7.21
C GLN A 35 20.97 -10.92 7.53
N LYS A 36 21.44 -10.56 8.74
CA LYS A 36 22.79 -10.87 9.20
C LYS A 36 23.08 -12.39 9.13
N LYS A 37 22.16 -13.23 9.62
CA LYS A 37 22.29 -14.70 9.57
C LYS A 37 22.32 -15.23 8.14
N GLN A 38 21.54 -14.66 7.22
CA GLN A 38 21.57 -15.01 5.79
C GLN A 38 22.91 -14.62 5.15
N LEU A 39 23.43 -13.42 5.45
CA LEU A 39 24.72 -12.94 4.98
C LEU A 39 25.87 -13.80 5.49
N GLU A 40 25.92 -14.10 6.79
CA GLU A 40 26.92 -15.01 7.38
C GLU A 40 26.92 -16.39 6.71
N ARG A 41 25.75 -16.88 6.29
CA ARG A 41 25.64 -18.15 5.56
C ARG A 41 26.21 -18.06 4.15
N LEU A 42 25.97 -16.95 3.45
CA LEU A 42 26.48 -16.71 2.09
C LEU A 42 28.00 -16.49 2.09
N LEU A 43 28.51 -15.69 3.04
CA LEU A 43 29.92 -15.34 3.15
C LEU A 43 30.82 -16.51 3.60
N LYS A 44 30.28 -17.57 4.19
CA LYS A 44 31.03 -18.80 4.50
C LYS A 44 31.60 -19.51 3.26
N ARG A 45 31.00 -19.30 2.07
CA ARG A 45 31.40 -19.93 0.82
C ARG A 45 31.27 -18.95 -0.35
N VAL A 46 32.20 -18.00 -0.42
CA VAL A 46 32.20 -16.95 -1.45
C VAL A 46 32.41 -17.52 -2.86
N ASP A 47 33.14 -18.62 -3.00
CA ASP A 47 33.45 -19.23 -4.31
C ASP A 47 32.24 -19.88 -4.98
N LYS A 48 31.16 -20.15 -4.24
CA LYS A 48 29.96 -20.81 -4.79
C LYS A 48 29.00 -19.75 -5.35
N PRO A 49 28.67 -19.77 -6.65
CA PRO A 49 27.70 -18.84 -7.22
C PRO A 49 26.33 -19.03 -6.56
N VAL A 50 25.68 -17.93 -6.22
CA VAL A 50 24.34 -17.90 -5.64
C VAL A 50 23.33 -18.05 -6.78
N ILE A 51 22.51 -19.11 -6.72
CA ILE A 51 21.43 -19.33 -7.69
C ILE A 51 20.23 -18.51 -7.24
N ILE A 52 19.95 -17.42 -7.94
CA ILE A 52 18.70 -16.68 -7.80
C ILE A 52 17.63 -17.47 -8.56
N PRO A 53 16.51 -17.88 -7.91
CA PRO A 53 15.46 -18.58 -8.61
C PRO A 53 14.81 -17.66 -9.65
N ASP A 54 14.55 -18.20 -10.84
CA ASP A 54 13.77 -17.51 -11.85
C ASP A 54 12.33 -17.25 -11.36
N ALA A 55 11.65 -16.30 -11.99
CA ALA A 55 10.26 -16.00 -11.72
C ALA A 55 9.39 -17.29 -11.74
N PRO A 56 8.38 -17.40 -10.86
CA PRO A 56 7.54 -18.59 -10.80
C PRO A 56 6.85 -18.82 -12.14
N LYS A 57 7.06 -20.01 -12.71
CA LYS A 57 6.46 -20.40 -13.99
C LYS A 57 4.95 -20.44 -13.86
N THR A 58 4.26 -19.95 -14.88
CA THR A 58 2.80 -20.09 -15.00
C THR A 58 2.43 -21.57 -15.06
N LYS A 59 1.33 -21.93 -14.41
CA LYS A 59 0.81 -23.30 -14.50
C LYS A 59 0.39 -23.53 -15.94
N GLU A 60 0.98 -24.53 -16.59
CA GLU A 60 0.69 -24.90 -17.97
C GLU A 60 0.20 -26.34 -18.06
N ILE A 61 -0.81 -26.58 -18.88
CA ILE A 61 -1.29 -27.92 -19.16
C ILE A 61 -0.55 -28.42 -20.38
N LYS A 62 0.02 -29.62 -20.27
CA LYS A 62 0.73 -30.26 -21.37
C LYS A 62 -0.17 -30.35 -22.60
N ALA A 63 0.38 -29.97 -23.75
CA ALA A 63 -0.29 -30.07 -25.03
C ALA A 63 -0.83 -31.50 -25.28
N PRO A 64 -1.98 -31.63 -25.97
CA PRO A 64 -2.47 -32.93 -26.40
C PRO A 64 -1.43 -33.63 -27.28
N LYS A 65 -1.47 -34.97 -27.33
CA LYS A 65 -0.59 -35.75 -28.21
C LYS A 65 -1.14 -35.72 -29.63
N ASP A 66 -0.28 -35.53 -30.62
CA ASP A 66 -0.69 -35.47 -32.04
C ASP A 66 -1.28 -36.79 -32.55
N ILE A 67 -0.68 -37.93 -32.15
CA ILE A 67 -1.11 -39.26 -32.58
C ILE A 67 -1.44 -40.11 -31.36
N VAL A 68 -2.70 -40.56 -31.30
CA VAL A 68 -3.15 -41.57 -30.34
C VAL A 68 -3.04 -42.94 -31.03
N ARG A 69 -2.18 -43.80 -30.51
CA ARG A 69 -1.89 -45.13 -31.11
C ARG A 69 -2.95 -46.19 -30.79
N ASN A 70 -3.80 -45.93 -29.80
CA ASN A 70 -4.67 -46.93 -29.18
C ASN A 70 -6.15 -46.61 -29.45
N VAL A 71 -6.48 -46.13 -30.66
CA VAL A 71 -7.85 -45.80 -31.01
C VAL A 71 -8.59 -47.06 -31.43
N GLN A 72 -9.57 -47.47 -30.62
CA GLN A 72 -10.47 -48.57 -30.95
C GLN A 72 -11.44 -48.15 -32.07
N GLY A 73 -11.88 -49.10 -32.91
CA GLY A 73 -12.76 -48.80 -34.05
C GLY A 73 -14.07 -48.11 -33.65
N SER A 74 -14.63 -47.29 -34.53
CA SER A 74 -15.78 -46.42 -34.22
C SER A 74 -17.07 -47.17 -33.83
N SER A 75 -17.22 -48.42 -34.26
CA SER A 75 -18.36 -49.28 -33.91
C SER A 75 -18.04 -50.28 -32.79
N ALA A 76 -16.83 -50.26 -32.24
CA ALA A 76 -16.44 -51.19 -31.19
C ALA A 76 -17.04 -50.76 -29.83
N GLY A 77 -17.52 -51.73 -29.05
CA GLY A 77 -18.19 -51.47 -27.77
C GLY A 77 -17.29 -50.86 -26.69
N ALA A 78 -17.89 -50.34 -25.62
CA ALA A 78 -17.15 -49.74 -24.50
C ALA A 78 -16.30 -50.78 -23.77
N GLY A 79 -14.98 -50.61 -23.81
CA GLY A 79 -14.03 -51.43 -23.07
C GLY A 79 -13.95 -51.05 -21.58
N SER A 80 -13.41 -51.94 -20.74
CA SER A 80 -13.26 -51.71 -19.30
C SER A 80 -12.34 -50.53 -18.93
N GLY A 81 -11.42 -50.16 -19.81
CA GLY A 81 -10.51 -49.03 -19.63
C GLY A 81 -11.06 -47.67 -20.08
N GLU A 82 -12.17 -47.65 -20.84
CA GLU A 82 -12.68 -46.42 -21.47
C GLU A 82 -13.14 -45.39 -20.43
N PHE A 83 -13.68 -45.85 -19.30
CA PHE A 83 -14.05 -44.98 -18.19
C PHE A 83 -12.85 -44.18 -17.64
N HIS A 84 -11.67 -44.82 -17.53
CA HIS A 84 -10.48 -44.14 -17.03
C HIS A 84 -9.88 -43.18 -18.06
N VAL A 85 -9.96 -43.52 -19.35
CA VAL A 85 -9.60 -42.61 -20.44
C VAL A 85 -10.48 -41.36 -20.38
N TYR A 86 -11.80 -41.53 -20.30
CA TYR A 86 -12.74 -40.42 -20.16
C TYR A 86 -12.46 -39.58 -18.90
N ARG A 87 -12.27 -40.22 -17.74
CA ARG A 87 -11.95 -39.52 -16.48
C ARG A 87 -10.68 -38.68 -16.59
N ALA A 88 -9.63 -39.22 -17.20
CA ALA A 88 -8.38 -38.49 -17.41
C ALA A 88 -8.56 -37.33 -18.39
N HIS A 89 -9.29 -37.55 -19.49
CA HIS A 89 -9.59 -36.52 -20.49
C HIS A 89 -10.44 -35.39 -19.89
N ARG A 90 -11.53 -35.71 -19.18
CA ARG A 90 -12.40 -34.73 -18.53
C ARG A 90 -11.64 -33.87 -17.50
N ARG A 91 -10.79 -34.48 -16.67
CA ARG A 91 -9.95 -33.72 -15.73
C ARG A 91 -8.98 -32.78 -16.43
N ARG A 92 -8.32 -33.25 -17.52
CA ARG A 92 -7.44 -32.41 -18.33
C ARG A 92 -8.21 -31.24 -18.94
N GLU A 93 -9.40 -31.50 -19.47
CA GLU A 93 -10.22 -30.49 -20.13
C GLU A 93 -10.75 -29.44 -19.14
N TYR A 94 -11.22 -29.86 -17.96
CA TYR A 94 -11.64 -28.90 -16.93
C TYR A 94 -10.49 -28.03 -16.43
N ALA A 95 -9.30 -28.61 -16.27
CA ALA A 95 -8.12 -27.82 -15.97
C ALA A 95 -7.83 -26.81 -17.11
N ARG A 96 -7.97 -27.23 -18.38
CA ARG A 96 -7.73 -26.38 -19.56
C ARG A 96 -8.71 -25.23 -19.63
N LEU A 97 -10.01 -25.50 -19.48
CA LEU A 97 -11.06 -24.50 -19.44
C LEU A 97 -10.84 -23.53 -18.28
N LYS A 98 -10.53 -24.04 -17.08
CA LYS A 98 -10.23 -23.20 -15.92
C LYS A 98 -9.04 -22.26 -16.18
N MET A 99 -7.95 -22.75 -16.78
CA MET A 99 -6.83 -21.87 -17.13
C MET A 99 -7.20 -20.86 -18.20
N LEU A 100 -7.96 -21.25 -19.22
CA LEU A 100 -8.44 -20.34 -20.25
C LEU A 100 -9.28 -19.22 -19.63
N ASP A 101 -10.23 -19.56 -18.77
CA ASP A 101 -11.06 -18.59 -18.04
C ASP A 101 -10.23 -17.66 -17.16
N GLU A 102 -9.24 -18.19 -16.43
CA GLU A 102 -8.31 -17.39 -15.62
C GLU A 102 -7.45 -16.47 -16.48
N THR A 103 -6.96 -16.94 -17.63
CA THR A 103 -6.19 -16.11 -18.57
C THR A 103 -7.06 -15.05 -19.22
N ALA A 104 -8.31 -15.36 -19.60
CA ALA A 104 -9.25 -14.41 -20.17
C ALA A 104 -9.60 -13.33 -19.15
N LYS A 105 -9.83 -13.69 -17.88
CA LYS A 105 -10.05 -12.74 -16.78
C LYS A 105 -8.84 -11.83 -16.56
N LYS A 106 -7.63 -12.40 -16.54
CA LYS A 106 -6.39 -11.61 -16.42
C LYS A 106 -6.22 -10.68 -17.61
N VAL A 107 -6.36 -11.18 -18.84
CA VAL A 107 -6.27 -10.36 -20.05
C VAL A 107 -7.29 -9.25 -20.01
N LEU A 108 -8.56 -9.52 -19.69
CA LEU A 108 -9.58 -8.50 -19.53
C LEU A 108 -9.19 -7.47 -18.47
N LEU A 109 -8.70 -7.89 -17.30
CA LEU A 109 -8.21 -6.99 -16.25
C LEU A 109 -7.06 -6.08 -16.75
N TYR A 110 -6.14 -6.62 -17.56
CA TYR A 110 -4.99 -5.88 -18.09
C TYR A 110 -5.29 -5.09 -19.37
N SER A 111 -6.26 -5.51 -20.20
CA SER A 111 -6.56 -4.97 -21.53
C SER A 111 -7.77 -4.04 -21.53
N ALA A 112 -8.64 -4.14 -20.53
CA ALA A 112 -9.57 -3.06 -20.25
C ALA A 112 -8.72 -1.79 -20.00
N PRO A 113 -9.06 -0.64 -20.59
CA PRO A 113 -8.48 0.63 -20.16
C PRO A 113 -8.83 0.82 -18.68
N ILE A 114 -7.90 0.41 -17.83
CA ILE A 114 -7.90 0.48 -16.37
C ILE A 114 -9.33 0.54 -15.80
N HIS A 115 -10.05 -0.58 -15.81
CA HIS A 115 -11.17 -0.73 -14.86
C HIS A 115 -10.58 -1.22 -13.55
N ASP A 116 -9.62 -0.46 -13.02
CA ASP A 116 -9.10 -0.67 -11.69
C ASP A 116 -10.15 -0.07 -10.74
N PRO A 117 -10.76 -0.83 -9.82
CA PRO A 117 -11.60 -0.21 -8.79
C PRO A 117 -10.83 0.90 -8.06
N GLN A 118 -9.49 0.83 -8.05
CA GLN A 118 -8.62 1.87 -7.55
C GLN A 118 -8.62 3.14 -8.42
N THR A 119 -8.86 3.08 -9.73
CA THR A 119 -9.01 4.29 -10.55
C THR A 119 -10.29 5.05 -10.25
N GLU A 120 -11.41 4.37 -10.01
CA GLU A 120 -12.65 5.05 -9.63
C GLU A 120 -12.50 5.70 -8.25
N GLU A 121 -11.95 4.98 -7.28
CA GLU A 121 -11.69 5.51 -5.93
C GLU A 121 -10.64 6.64 -5.94
N GLN A 122 -9.60 6.55 -6.76
CA GLN A 122 -8.62 7.63 -6.96
C GLN A 122 -9.24 8.84 -7.65
N LEU A 123 -10.08 8.64 -8.68
CA LEU A 123 -10.78 9.73 -9.37
C LEU A 123 -11.75 10.44 -8.42
N GLU A 124 -12.51 9.70 -7.61
CA GLU A 124 -13.39 10.28 -6.59
C GLU A 124 -12.60 11.02 -5.50
N TYR A 125 -11.49 10.45 -5.05
CA TYR A 125 -10.60 11.09 -4.08
C TYR A 125 -10.00 12.39 -4.63
N ASP A 126 -9.49 12.36 -5.87
CA ASP A 126 -8.90 13.51 -6.53
C ASP A 126 -9.96 14.60 -6.77
N GLN A 127 -11.16 14.24 -7.23
CA GLN A 127 -12.28 15.17 -7.37
C GLN A 127 -12.66 15.82 -6.03
N LYS A 128 -12.72 15.03 -4.95
CA LYS A 128 -13.00 15.55 -3.60
C LYS A 128 -11.90 16.50 -3.12
N LEU A 129 -10.64 16.19 -3.42
CA LEU A 129 -9.50 17.05 -3.08
C LEU A 129 -9.55 18.37 -3.86
N GLU A 130 -9.91 18.34 -5.14
CA GLU A 130 -10.08 19.52 -5.99
C GLU A 130 -11.23 20.41 -5.53
N GLN A 131 -12.38 19.82 -5.15
CA GLN A 131 -13.52 20.55 -4.60
C GLN A 131 -13.15 21.28 -3.31
N MET A 132 -12.49 20.58 -2.36
CA MET A 132 -12.01 21.22 -1.13
C MET A 132 -11.03 22.36 -1.42
N ARG A 133 -10.10 22.16 -2.37
CA ARG A 133 -9.15 23.20 -2.78
C ARG A 133 -9.87 24.41 -3.38
N ALA A 134 -10.85 24.20 -4.25
CA ALA A 134 -11.62 25.26 -4.88
C ALA A 134 -12.45 26.07 -3.84
N GLU A 135 -13.05 25.40 -2.86
CA GLU A 135 -13.77 26.06 -1.78
C GLU A 135 -12.85 26.93 -0.91
N ASP A 136 -11.67 26.41 -0.54
CA ASP A 136 -10.69 27.15 0.24
C ASP A 136 -10.12 28.34 -0.53
N GLU A 137 -9.88 28.18 -1.83
CA GLU A 137 -9.49 29.26 -2.73
C GLU A 137 -10.58 30.33 -2.84
N ALA A 138 -11.85 29.95 -2.98
CA ALA A 138 -12.98 30.87 -3.02
C ALA A 138 -13.14 31.65 -1.71
N ARG A 139 -13.04 30.96 -0.56
CA ARG A 139 -13.07 31.59 0.78
C ARG A 139 -11.92 32.57 0.94
N THR A 140 -10.72 32.19 0.54
CA THR A 140 -9.51 33.02 0.62
C THR A 140 -9.59 34.20 -0.33
N ALA A 141 -10.07 34.02 -1.56
CA ALA A 141 -10.26 35.06 -2.56
C ALA A 141 -11.28 36.11 -2.08
N LYS A 142 -12.42 35.69 -1.50
CA LYS A 142 -13.41 36.60 -0.92
C LYS A 142 -12.81 37.44 0.21
N LYS A 143 -12.03 36.83 1.11
CA LYS A 143 -11.33 37.55 2.20
C LYS A 143 -10.24 38.49 1.66
N ARG A 144 -9.46 38.06 0.66
CA ARG A 144 -8.43 38.85 -0.01
C ARG A 144 -9.04 40.06 -0.72
N ALA A 145 -10.15 39.89 -1.44
CA ALA A 145 -10.87 40.97 -2.10
C ALA A 145 -11.41 42.00 -1.10
N LYS A 146 -11.97 41.56 0.05
CA LYS A 146 -12.38 42.47 1.14
C LYS A 146 -11.20 43.28 1.68
N ARG A 147 -10.03 42.65 1.90
CA ARG A 147 -8.81 43.34 2.36
C ARG A 147 -8.29 44.34 1.33
N GLN A 148 -8.26 43.99 0.05
CA GLN A 148 -7.83 44.90 -1.01
C GLN A 148 -8.76 46.11 -1.16
N LYS A 149 -10.09 45.90 -1.09
CA LYS A 149 -11.06 47.02 -1.09
C LYS A 149 -10.88 47.96 0.12
N LYS A 150 -10.54 47.44 1.30
CA LYS A 150 -10.20 48.26 2.47
C LYS A 150 -8.88 49.01 2.27
N LYS A 151 -7.86 48.36 1.69
CA LYS A 151 -6.56 48.98 1.39
C LYS A 151 -6.69 50.12 0.38
N THR A 152 -7.43 49.95 -0.71
CA THR A 152 -7.63 51.01 -1.70
C THR A 152 -8.42 52.19 -1.12
N LYS A 153 -9.47 51.94 -0.34
CA LYS A 153 -10.23 53.00 0.36
C LYS A 153 -9.38 53.74 1.40
N GLY A 154 -8.58 53.03 2.21
CA GLY A 154 -7.68 53.63 3.21
C GLY A 154 -6.50 54.41 2.62
N LEU A 155 -6.06 54.05 1.41
CA LEU A 155 -5.06 54.83 0.66
C LEU A 155 -5.69 56.08 0.02
N GLY A 156 -6.96 56.03 -0.39
CA GLY A 156 -7.71 57.19 -0.88
C GLY A 156 -7.95 58.24 0.21
N THR A 157 -8.29 57.83 1.43
CA THR A 157 -8.47 58.75 2.56
C THR A 157 -7.15 59.32 3.09
N LYS A 158 -6.05 58.55 3.07
CA LYS A 158 -4.72 59.09 3.39
C LYS A 158 -4.21 60.10 2.36
N LYS A 159 -4.49 59.91 1.07
CA LYS A 159 -4.15 60.90 0.03
C LYS A 159 -4.95 62.21 0.15
N HIS A 160 -6.17 62.17 0.71
CA HIS A 160 -6.94 63.38 1.03
C HIS A 160 -6.60 64.02 2.38
N LYS A 161 -6.00 63.28 3.33
CA LYS A 161 -5.58 63.83 4.63
C LYS A 161 -4.18 64.49 4.61
N THR A 162 -3.39 64.30 3.56
CA THR A 162 -2.14 65.06 3.36
C THR A 162 -2.33 66.39 2.65
N SER A 163 -3.57 66.84 2.38
CA SER A 163 -3.85 68.12 1.71
C SER A 163 -4.60 69.15 2.55
N HIS A 164 -4.97 68.87 3.81
CA HIS A 164 -5.48 69.90 4.72
C HIS A 164 -5.06 69.59 6.15
N GLY A 165 -4.35 70.55 6.75
CA GLY A 165 -3.87 70.50 8.12
C GLY A 165 -4.98 70.74 9.14
N GLU A 166 -4.63 70.31 10.35
CA GLU A 166 -5.09 70.72 11.68
C GLU A 166 -6.48 70.34 12.24
N GLU A 167 -6.37 69.86 13.49
CA GLU A 167 -7.28 69.82 14.65
C GLU A 167 -8.52 68.91 14.70
N GLY A 168 -8.53 68.07 15.74
CA GLY A 168 -9.60 68.04 16.75
C GLY A 168 -10.70 66.98 16.65
N GLU A 169 -10.94 66.33 17.80
CA GLU A 169 -12.13 65.59 18.24
C GLU A 169 -12.37 64.11 17.84
N GLU A 170 -12.26 63.27 18.88
CA GLU A 170 -13.09 62.08 19.15
C GLU A 170 -14.55 62.51 19.42
N PRO A 171 -15.58 61.70 19.08
CA PRO A 171 -15.95 60.58 19.95
C PRO A 171 -16.56 59.32 19.28
N LYS A 172 -16.46 58.24 20.06
CA LYS A 172 -17.35 57.07 20.22
C LYS A 172 -18.13 56.54 19.01
N ASP A 173 -17.93 55.25 18.72
CA ASP A 173 -18.97 54.49 18.03
C ASP A 173 -19.20 53.11 18.64
N GLY A 174 -20.47 52.82 18.84
CA GLY A 174 -20.99 51.66 19.53
C GLY A 174 -21.21 50.46 18.62
N ASN A 175 -21.08 49.30 19.26
CA ASN A 175 -21.77 48.03 19.03
C ASN A 175 -22.60 47.83 17.74
N GLY A 176 -22.28 46.76 17.01
CA GLY A 176 -23.08 46.24 15.91
C GLY A 176 -22.60 44.88 15.40
N GLU A 177 -22.38 43.91 16.30
CA GLU A 177 -22.20 42.50 15.92
C GLU A 177 -23.51 41.95 15.34
N LYS A 178 -23.64 41.96 14.00
CA LYS A 178 -24.59 41.07 13.31
C LYS A 178 -23.94 39.71 13.09
N ARG A 179 -24.18 38.82 14.05
CA ARG A 179 -24.01 37.37 13.96
C ARG A 179 -25.06 36.86 12.96
N GLU A 180 -24.65 36.53 11.75
CA GLU A 180 -25.53 35.84 10.78
C GLU A 180 -25.72 34.39 11.27
N GLU A 181 -26.97 34.09 11.63
CA GLU A 181 -27.47 32.77 11.98
C GLU A 181 -27.21 31.77 10.84
N ARG A 182 -26.67 30.60 11.19
CA ARG A 182 -26.74 29.42 10.33
C ARG A 182 -28.17 28.91 10.39
N HIS A 183 -28.85 28.96 9.25
CA HIS A 183 -30.09 28.24 9.07
C HIS A 183 -29.72 26.76 8.84
N GLU A 184 -29.83 25.94 9.88
CA GLU A 184 -30.02 24.51 9.73
C GLU A 184 -31.44 24.33 9.18
N ASN A 185 -31.54 23.75 7.99
CA ASN A 185 -32.75 23.15 7.45
C ASN A 185 -32.27 21.92 6.69
N ASP A 186 -32.25 20.79 7.38
CA ASP A 186 -32.21 19.47 6.75
C ASP A 186 -32.97 18.49 7.64
N MET A 187 -34.29 18.44 7.44
CA MET A 187 -35.20 17.42 7.95
C MET A 187 -36.42 17.33 7.03
N SER A 188 -36.37 16.41 6.08
CA SER A 188 -37.50 15.59 5.57
C SER A 188 -36.96 14.73 4.41
N GLU A 189 -36.72 13.44 4.64
CA GLU A 189 -37.66 12.36 4.29
C GLU A 189 -37.95 12.31 2.79
N ASP A 190 -37.39 11.30 2.11
CA ASP A 190 -37.98 10.70 0.91
C ASP A 190 -37.76 9.19 0.97
N GLU A 191 -38.80 8.48 0.53
CA GLU A 191 -39.14 7.06 0.64
C GLU A 191 -38.17 6.08 -0.06
#